data_AF-A0A7S4IB96-F1
#
_entry.id   AF-A0A7S4IB96-F1
#
_cell.length_a   1.000
_cell.length_b   1.000
_cell.length_c   1.000
_cell.angle_alpha   90.00
_cell.angle_beta   90.00
_cell.angle_gamma   90.00
#
_symmetry.space_group_name_H-M   'P 1'
#
loop_
_entity.id
_entity.type
_entity.pdbx_description
1 polymer ?
#
loop_
_entity_poly.entity_id
_entity_poly.type
_entity_poly.pdbx_seq_one_letter_code
_entity_poly.pdbx_strand_id
1 'polypeptide(L)'
;FDPGKWTVCQSRFDDDPGGAQYCYIHLNITAGNDFFTVGACVPDSCSADDLNRLPALNVSKSLHLPVDYQRGLIADCTAASYDIPWGTWVFVSVYIVLISLLVAGTLLDAQLSHNIFPFLNRGSRNQGYGEIVGINDSDEKESLITRKNEKLEDKHSSLAVRLLLSFSFTYNYSRLTAPSPPGSFDALNGVRVIAMMFVVVGHTFYFLWDTMAIMNFQTVAETAKLFRFQIVVAGFYAVDTFFFLSGFLVAYLFIKELKSKGMSVKTMVMFYFHRFYRLTPSLIMGMFFFYLITPYWSNGPCSSRNL
;
A
#
# COMPACT_ATOMS: atom_id res chain seq x y z
N PHE A 1 -22.19 -23.69 -16.30
CA PHE A 1 -23.09 -22.58 -15.93
C PHE A 1 -22.76 -22.28 -14.48
N ASP A 2 -22.12 -21.15 -14.18
CA ASP A 2 -21.72 -20.81 -12.81
C ASP A 2 -22.74 -19.81 -12.25
N PRO A 3 -23.80 -20.26 -11.54
CA PRO A 3 -24.84 -19.37 -11.02
C PRO A 3 -24.33 -18.40 -9.94
N GLY A 4 -23.10 -18.59 -9.42
CA GLY A 4 -22.46 -17.70 -8.45
C GLY A 4 -21.56 -16.61 -9.04
N LYS A 5 -21.44 -16.49 -10.37
CA LYS A 5 -20.65 -15.42 -10.99
C LYS A 5 -21.48 -14.15 -11.13
N TRP A 6 -21.09 -13.09 -10.41
CA TRP A 6 -21.67 -11.75 -10.50
C TRP A 6 -21.90 -11.29 -11.95
N THR A 7 -20.90 -11.45 -12.83
CA THR A 7 -20.99 -10.99 -14.24
C THR A 7 -22.06 -11.74 -15.05
N VAL A 8 -22.31 -13.01 -14.74
CA VAL A 8 -23.36 -13.82 -15.37
C VAL A 8 -24.74 -13.42 -14.84
N CYS A 9 -24.84 -13.07 -13.57
CA CYS A 9 -26.08 -12.54 -13.00
C CYS A 9 -26.40 -11.16 -13.56
N GLN A 10 -25.40 -10.27 -13.64
CA GLN A 10 -25.56 -8.92 -14.16
C GLN A 10 -26.05 -8.90 -15.62
N SER A 11 -25.60 -9.85 -16.46
CA SER A 11 -26.12 -9.97 -17.84
C SER A 11 -27.60 -10.36 -17.92
N ARG A 12 -28.21 -10.84 -16.83
CA ARG A 12 -29.61 -11.27 -16.78
C ARG A 12 -30.55 -10.26 -16.15
N PHE A 13 -30.03 -9.13 -15.67
CA PHE A 13 -30.85 -8.10 -15.02
C PHE A 13 -31.93 -7.57 -15.97
N ASP A 14 -31.60 -7.41 -17.26
CA ASP A 14 -32.52 -6.88 -18.27
C ASP A 14 -33.15 -7.95 -19.19
N ASP A 15 -32.59 -9.17 -19.24
CA ASP A 15 -32.98 -10.24 -20.18
C ASP A 15 -34.07 -11.18 -19.66
N ASP A 16 -34.23 -11.34 -18.33
CA ASP A 16 -35.25 -12.22 -17.74
C ASP A 16 -36.58 -11.47 -17.51
N PRO A 17 -37.75 -12.07 -17.84
CA PRO A 17 -39.06 -11.41 -17.77
C PRO A 17 -39.53 -11.01 -16.35
N GLY A 18 -38.74 -11.32 -15.32
CA GLY A 18 -38.98 -10.93 -13.93
C GLY A 18 -37.84 -10.15 -13.29
N GLY A 19 -36.81 -9.77 -14.04
CA GLY A 19 -35.58 -9.17 -13.51
C GLY A 19 -34.78 -10.13 -12.61
N ALA A 20 -33.49 -9.86 -12.46
CA ALA A 20 -32.60 -10.65 -11.61
C ALA A 20 -31.80 -9.74 -10.69
N GLN A 21 -31.61 -10.18 -9.45
CA GLN A 21 -30.79 -9.53 -8.46
C GLN A 21 -29.77 -10.51 -7.89
N TYR A 22 -28.67 -9.96 -7.39
CA TYR A 22 -27.61 -10.75 -6.78
C TYR A 22 -27.66 -10.59 -5.27
N CYS A 23 -27.76 -11.71 -4.56
CA CYS A 23 -27.78 -11.74 -3.11
C CYS A 23 -26.55 -12.43 -2.54
N TYR A 24 -26.05 -11.93 -1.42
CA TYR A 24 -25.02 -12.57 -0.60
C TYR A 24 -25.70 -13.41 0.48
N ILE A 25 -25.25 -14.65 0.65
CA ILE A 25 -25.77 -15.60 1.64
C ILE A 25 -24.63 -15.97 2.57
N HIS A 26 -24.72 -15.54 3.82
CA HIS A 26 -23.77 -15.85 4.89
C HIS A 26 -24.24 -17.11 5.65
N LEU A 27 -23.39 -18.13 5.65
CA LEU A 27 -23.63 -19.41 6.33
C LEU A 27 -22.77 -19.47 7.60
N ASN A 28 -23.43 -19.50 8.76
CA ASN A 28 -22.76 -19.55 10.04
C ASN A 28 -22.34 -20.96 10.43
N ILE A 29 -21.08 -21.07 10.83
CA ILE A 29 -20.33 -22.28 11.09
C ILE A 29 -20.51 -22.72 12.55
N THR A 30 -20.58 -24.03 12.82
CA THR A 30 -20.68 -24.56 14.20
C THR A 30 -19.38 -24.48 15.00
N ALA A 31 -18.21 -24.35 14.36
CA ALA A 31 -16.89 -24.42 14.97
C ALA A 31 -16.15 -23.06 15.07
N GLY A 32 -16.87 -21.95 15.32
CA GLY A 32 -16.26 -20.62 15.49
C GLY A 32 -17.23 -19.47 15.27
N ASN A 33 -16.73 -18.23 15.28
CA ASN A 33 -17.44 -17.04 14.78
C ASN A 33 -17.28 -16.85 13.26
N ASP A 34 -16.72 -17.84 12.58
CA ASP A 34 -16.45 -17.77 11.15
C ASP A 34 -17.75 -17.98 10.36
N PHE A 35 -17.85 -17.36 9.19
CA PHE A 35 -18.98 -17.46 8.29
C PHE A 35 -18.50 -17.66 6.85
N PHE A 36 -19.23 -18.43 6.06
CA PHE A 36 -18.98 -18.58 4.63
C PHE A 36 -19.97 -17.74 3.83
N THR A 37 -19.47 -16.83 3.00
CA THR A 37 -20.31 -16.00 2.13
C THR A 37 -20.39 -16.60 0.73
N VAL A 38 -21.60 -16.79 0.23
CA VAL A 38 -21.88 -17.30 -1.12
C VAL A 38 -22.72 -16.27 -1.85
N GLY A 39 -22.34 -15.92 -3.08
CA GLY A 39 -23.20 -15.12 -3.94
C GLY A 39 -24.15 -15.98 -4.76
N ALA A 40 -25.42 -15.61 -4.82
CA ALA A 40 -26.45 -16.29 -5.58
C ALA A 40 -27.23 -15.29 -6.44
N CYS A 41 -27.47 -15.66 -7.70
CA CYS A 41 -28.38 -14.93 -8.58
C CYS A 41 -29.81 -15.41 -8.35
N VAL A 42 -30.71 -14.51 -7.94
CA VAL A 42 -32.12 -14.80 -7.69
C VAL A 42 -33.01 -13.85 -8.48
N PRO A 43 -34.27 -14.21 -8.77
CA PRO A 43 -35.20 -13.29 -9.40
C PRO A 43 -35.48 -12.06 -8.52
N ASP A 44 -35.82 -10.91 -9.12
CA ASP A 44 -36.16 -9.69 -8.38
C ASP A 44 -37.38 -9.88 -7.46
N SER A 45 -38.23 -10.86 -7.76
CA SER A 45 -39.37 -11.23 -6.91
C SER A 45 -38.99 -11.86 -5.56
N CYS A 46 -37.72 -12.22 -5.34
CA CYS A 46 -37.26 -12.92 -4.13
C CYS A 46 -36.49 -11.98 -3.21
N SER A 47 -37.03 -11.65 -2.03
CA SER A 47 -36.37 -10.74 -1.08
C SER A 47 -35.37 -11.47 -0.16
N ALA A 48 -34.52 -10.70 0.53
CA ALA A 48 -33.63 -11.22 1.58
C ALA A 48 -34.40 -12.01 2.66
N ASP A 49 -35.59 -11.54 3.03
CA ASP A 49 -36.46 -12.22 4.00
C ASP A 49 -36.97 -13.57 3.51
N ASP A 50 -37.22 -13.71 2.19
CA ASP A 50 -37.65 -14.98 1.61
C ASP A 50 -36.52 -16.02 1.63
N LEU A 51 -35.28 -15.57 1.39
CA LEU A 51 -34.09 -16.41 1.50
C LEU A 51 -33.78 -16.79 2.96
N ASN A 52 -33.94 -15.84 3.89
CA ASN A 52 -33.76 -16.08 5.33
C ASN A 52 -34.74 -17.11 5.91
N ARG A 53 -35.90 -17.30 5.27
CA ARG A 53 -36.88 -18.32 5.64
C ARG A 53 -36.53 -19.72 5.12
N LEU A 54 -35.58 -19.85 4.21
CA LEU A 54 -35.16 -21.15 3.71
C LEU A 54 -34.39 -21.91 4.79
N PRO A 55 -34.64 -23.22 4.97
CA PRO A 55 -33.79 -24.04 5.81
C PRO A 55 -32.36 -23.99 5.27
N ALA A 56 -31.40 -23.59 6.11
CA ALA A 56 -29.97 -23.58 5.76
C ALA A 56 -29.51 -24.93 5.14
N LEU A 57 -30.15 -26.02 5.57
CA LEU A 57 -29.97 -27.40 5.07
C LEU A 57 -30.20 -27.58 3.56
N ASN A 58 -31.15 -26.85 2.96
CA ASN A 58 -31.45 -26.96 1.53
C ASN A 58 -30.39 -26.24 0.68
N VAL A 59 -29.87 -25.13 1.21
CA VAL A 59 -28.80 -24.35 0.56
C VAL A 59 -27.46 -25.09 0.68
N SER A 60 -27.13 -25.63 1.85
CA SER A 60 -25.91 -26.45 2.03
C SER A 60 -25.92 -27.71 1.19
N LYS A 61 -27.08 -28.40 1.07
CA LYS A 61 -27.24 -29.55 0.19
C LYS A 61 -27.03 -29.19 -1.29
N SER A 62 -27.52 -28.03 -1.72
CA SER A 62 -27.31 -27.55 -3.09
C SER A 62 -25.84 -27.16 -3.37
N LEU A 63 -25.14 -26.70 -2.34
CA LEU A 63 -23.71 -26.36 -2.41
C LEU A 63 -22.75 -27.50 -2.07
N HIS A 64 -23.25 -28.71 -1.76
CA HIS A 64 -22.42 -29.84 -1.32
C HIS A 64 -21.55 -29.54 -0.08
N LEU A 65 -22.04 -28.69 0.82
CA LEU A 65 -21.35 -28.39 2.08
C LEU A 65 -21.65 -29.48 3.13
N PRO A 66 -20.71 -29.80 4.03
CA PRO A 66 -20.93 -30.75 5.12
C PRO A 66 -22.12 -30.33 6.00
N VAL A 67 -23.02 -31.28 6.30
CA VAL A 67 -24.31 -31.03 6.97
C VAL A 67 -24.15 -30.62 8.45
N ASP A 68 -22.97 -30.84 9.03
CA ASP A 68 -22.67 -30.63 10.45
C ASP A 68 -22.46 -29.14 10.85
N TYR A 69 -22.70 -28.21 9.92
CA TYR A 69 -22.02 -26.92 9.93
C TYR A 69 -22.91 -25.67 9.99
N GLN A 70 -24.15 -25.74 10.46
CA GLN A 70 -25.08 -24.61 10.29
C GLN A 70 -25.93 -24.29 11.54
N ARG A 71 -25.69 -23.12 12.14
CA ARG A 71 -26.58 -22.50 13.14
C ARG A 71 -27.56 -21.48 12.53
N GLY A 72 -27.39 -21.09 11.27
CA GLY A 72 -28.26 -20.10 10.64
C GLY A 72 -27.77 -19.67 9.26
N LEU A 73 -28.69 -19.09 8.50
CA LEU A 73 -28.48 -18.50 7.19
C LEU A 73 -28.92 -17.03 7.28
N ILE A 74 -28.07 -16.12 6.81
CA ILE A 74 -28.39 -14.69 6.68
C ILE A 74 -28.14 -14.30 5.23
N ALA A 75 -29.20 -13.97 4.51
CA ALA A 75 -29.18 -13.45 3.16
C ALA A 75 -29.29 -11.93 3.19
N ASP A 76 -28.46 -11.28 2.40
CA ASP A 76 -28.51 -9.85 2.10
C ASP A 76 -28.60 -9.68 0.58
N CYS A 77 -29.76 -9.21 0.13
CA CYS A 77 -30.05 -8.93 -1.28
C CYS A 77 -29.89 -7.46 -1.64
N THR A 78 -29.46 -6.62 -0.68
CA THR A 78 -29.16 -5.25 -1.02
C THR A 78 -27.93 -5.26 -1.94
N ALA A 79 -28.11 -4.82 -3.19
CA ALA A 79 -26.97 -4.44 -4.02
C ALA A 79 -26.27 -3.34 -3.22
N ALA A 80 -25.11 -3.66 -2.60
CA ALA A 80 -24.45 -2.79 -1.62
C ALA A 80 -24.36 -1.35 -2.14
N SER A 81 -25.36 -0.53 -1.81
CA SER A 81 -25.39 0.88 -2.14
C SER A 81 -24.60 1.55 -1.03
N TYR A 82 -23.29 1.41 -1.12
CA TYR A 82 -22.41 2.05 -0.17
C TYR A 82 -22.38 3.53 -0.51
N ASP A 83 -23.15 4.31 0.24
CA ASP A 83 -23.05 5.76 0.18
C ASP A 83 -21.61 6.13 0.52
N ILE A 84 -20.95 6.85 -0.40
CA ILE A 84 -19.56 7.24 -0.20
C ILE A 84 -19.49 8.11 1.05
N PRO A 85 -18.85 7.64 2.14
CA PRO A 85 -18.81 8.40 3.37
C PRO A 85 -18.06 9.68 3.07
N TRP A 86 -18.51 10.79 3.67
CA TRP A 86 -17.90 12.10 3.48
C TRP A 86 -16.38 12.09 3.72
N GLY A 87 -15.90 11.20 4.59
CA GLY A 87 -14.47 10.97 4.82
C GLY A 87 -13.70 10.56 3.57
N THR A 88 -14.26 9.72 2.70
CA THR A 88 -13.61 9.31 1.44
C THR A 88 -13.34 10.52 0.55
N TRP A 89 -14.29 11.44 0.42
CA TRP A 89 -14.11 12.67 -0.34
C TRP A 89 -13.00 13.56 0.22
N VAL A 90 -12.90 13.66 1.55
CA VAL A 90 -11.80 14.38 2.21
C VAL A 90 -10.45 13.77 1.82
N PHE A 91 -10.28 12.45 1.90
CA PHE A 91 -9.01 11.81 1.56
C PHE A 91 -8.67 11.88 0.07
N VAL A 92 -9.67 11.72 -0.81
CA VAL A 92 -9.49 11.93 -2.25
C VAL A 92 -9.00 13.36 -2.52
N SER A 93 -9.60 14.36 -1.86
CA SER A 93 -9.14 15.76 -1.99
C SER A 93 -7.70 15.95 -1.52
N VAL A 94 -7.30 15.33 -0.41
CA VAL A 94 -5.92 15.39 0.10
C VAL A 94 -4.96 14.75 -0.91
N TYR A 95 -5.32 13.62 -1.51
CA TYR A 95 -4.50 12.95 -2.52
C TYR A 95 -4.31 13.81 -3.77
N ILE A 96 -5.39 14.45 -4.25
CA ILE A 96 -5.33 15.38 -5.38
C ILE A 96 -4.43 16.58 -5.05
N VAL A 97 -4.53 17.13 -3.83
CA VAL A 97 -3.65 18.22 -3.38
C VAL A 97 -2.19 17.77 -3.33
N LEU A 98 -1.87 16.60 -2.77
CA LEU A 98 -0.50 16.07 -2.74
C LEU A 98 0.06 15.82 -4.14
N ILE A 99 -0.73 15.24 -5.05
CA ILE A 99 -0.33 15.02 -6.45
C ILE A 99 -0.11 16.35 -7.16
N SER A 100 -0.99 17.34 -6.97
CA SER A 100 -0.83 18.66 -7.58
C SER A 100 0.40 19.40 -7.04
N LEU A 101 0.71 19.30 -5.75
CA LEU A 101 1.95 19.82 -5.17
C LEU A 101 3.19 19.11 -5.73
N LEU A 102 3.13 17.79 -5.94
CA LEU A 102 4.20 17.03 -6.57
C LEU A 102 4.43 17.47 -8.02
N VAL A 103 3.36 17.62 -8.79
CA VAL A 103 3.41 18.09 -10.19
C VAL A 103 3.95 19.53 -10.23
N ALA A 104 3.42 20.43 -9.40
CA ALA A 104 3.87 21.82 -9.33
C ALA A 104 5.35 21.95 -8.91
N GLY A 105 5.77 21.17 -7.90
CA GLY A 105 7.17 21.12 -7.46
C GLY A 105 8.11 20.59 -8.54
N THR A 106 7.70 19.52 -9.24
CA THR A 106 8.49 18.93 -10.33
C THR A 106 8.56 19.88 -11.54
N LEU A 107 7.46 20.57 -11.87
CA LEU A 107 7.44 21.60 -12.92
C LEU A 107 8.33 22.79 -12.56
N LEU A 108 8.29 23.25 -11.32
CA LEU A 108 9.15 24.34 -10.83
C LEU A 108 10.63 23.97 -10.92
N ASP A 109 10.99 22.76 -10.49
CA ASP A 109 12.34 22.23 -10.58
C ASP A 109 12.80 22.09 -12.05
N ALA A 110 11.94 21.59 -12.93
CA ALA A 110 12.22 21.53 -14.36
C ALA A 110 12.42 22.92 -14.98
N GLN A 111 11.60 23.90 -14.61
CA GLN A 111 11.72 25.30 -15.08
C GLN A 111 13.01 25.97 -14.58
N LEU A 112 13.41 25.70 -13.34
CA LEU A 112 14.66 26.19 -12.74
C LEU A 112 15.90 25.53 -13.37
N SER A 113 15.83 24.21 -13.63
CA SER A 113 16.91 23.42 -14.22
C SER A 113 17.16 23.75 -15.70
N HIS A 114 16.09 23.98 -16.48
CA HIS A 114 16.16 24.29 -17.92
C HIS A 114 16.24 25.80 -18.24
N ASN A 115 16.28 26.68 -17.24
CA ASN A 115 16.63 28.10 -17.38
C ASN A 115 15.70 28.91 -18.32
N ILE A 116 14.38 28.78 -18.16
CA ILE A 116 13.39 29.50 -18.98
C ILE A 116 13.09 30.93 -18.47
N PHE A 117 13.27 31.23 -17.17
CA PHE A 117 12.96 32.55 -16.60
C PHE A 117 14.22 33.38 -16.28
N PRO A 118 14.57 34.40 -17.09
CA PRO A 118 15.71 35.30 -16.84
C PRO A 118 15.43 36.35 -15.73
N PHE A 119 14.27 36.31 -15.08
CA PHE A 119 13.82 37.38 -14.16
C PHE A 119 14.38 37.28 -12.73
N LEU A 120 14.90 36.10 -12.32
CA LEU A 120 15.63 35.98 -11.06
C LEU A 120 17.10 36.37 -11.30
N ASN A 121 17.41 37.62 -10.97
CA ASN A 121 18.71 38.25 -11.16
C ASN A 121 19.86 37.30 -10.76
N ARG A 122 20.69 36.97 -11.75
CA ARG A 122 21.85 36.09 -11.62
C ARG A 122 22.94 36.88 -10.88
N GLY A 123 22.93 36.80 -9.55
CA GLY A 123 24.05 37.26 -8.72
C GLY A 123 25.37 36.73 -9.26
N SER A 124 26.29 37.67 -9.50
CA SER A 124 27.51 37.55 -10.27
C SER A 124 28.37 36.32 -9.95
N ARG A 125 28.92 35.73 -11.00
CA ARG A 125 29.80 34.55 -11.04
C ARG A 125 31.24 35.01 -10.83
N ASN A 126 31.85 34.74 -9.68
CA ASN A 126 33.31 34.76 -9.58
C ASN A 126 33.87 33.38 -9.94
N GLN A 127 34.62 33.39 -11.03
CA GLN A 127 35.41 32.31 -11.59
C GLN A 127 36.81 32.37 -10.98
N GLY A 128 37.29 31.28 -10.38
CA GLY A 128 38.66 31.20 -9.89
C GLY A 128 39.00 29.85 -9.29
N TYR A 129 40.07 29.24 -9.83
CA TYR A 129 40.85 28.10 -9.31
C TYR A 129 40.16 26.72 -9.34
N GLY A 130 40.77 25.63 -9.78
CA GLY A 130 42.12 25.31 -10.25
C GLY A 130 42.19 23.79 -10.34
N GLU A 131 42.69 23.29 -11.47
CA GLU A 131 43.22 21.93 -11.68
C GLU A 131 44.05 21.47 -10.48
N ILE A 132 43.85 20.25 -9.92
CA ILE A 132 44.81 19.10 -9.85
C ILE A 132 44.17 17.82 -9.21
N VAL A 133 44.56 16.66 -9.75
CA VAL A 133 44.64 15.29 -9.16
C VAL A 133 43.35 14.45 -9.06
N GLY A 134 43.35 13.32 -9.79
CA GLY A 134 42.31 12.29 -9.75
C GLY A 134 42.40 11.38 -8.51
N ILE A 135 41.22 10.95 -8.04
CA ILE A 135 40.89 9.78 -7.22
C ILE A 135 39.35 9.59 -7.29
N ASN A 136 38.90 8.35 -7.55
CA ASN A 136 37.53 7.80 -7.46
C ASN A 136 36.32 8.65 -7.94
N ASP A 137 35.85 8.33 -9.16
CA ASP A 137 34.66 8.87 -9.85
C ASP A 137 33.33 8.82 -9.04
N SER A 138 33.22 7.93 -8.05
CA SER A 138 31.99 7.78 -7.23
C SER A 138 31.85 8.85 -6.15
N ASP A 139 32.95 9.24 -5.50
CA ASP A 139 32.95 10.22 -4.40
C ASP A 139 32.78 11.65 -4.92
N GLU A 140 33.32 11.93 -6.11
CA GLU A 140 33.19 13.24 -6.75
C GLU A 140 31.73 13.51 -7.15
N LYS A 141 31.04 12.52 -7.72
CA LYS A 141 29.64 12.64 -8.17
C LYS A 141 28.67 12.83 -7.01
N GLU A 142 28.90 12.16 -5.87
CA GLU A 142 28.10 12.33 -4.64
C GLU A 142 28.31 13.73 -4.03
N SER A 143 29.56 14.19 -3.94
CA SER A 143 29.86 15.52 -3.41
C SER A 143 29.34 16.65 -4.31
N LEU A 144 29.33 16.45 -5.62
CA LEU A 144 28.79 17.39 -6.61
C LEU A 144 27.26 17.46 -6.56
N ILE A 145 26.56 16.32 -6.44
CA ILE A 145 25.09 16.27 -6.30
C ILE A 145 24.66 16.92 -4.98
N THR A 146 25.34 16.60 -3.88
CA THR A 146 25.04 17.17 -2.56
C THR A 146 25.30 18.69 -2.53
N ARG A 147 26.45 19.15 -3.07
CA ARG A 147 26.74 20.59 -3.20
C ARG A 147 25.80 21.31 -4.16
N LYS A 148 25.33 20.65 -5.23
CA LYS A 148 24.33 21.22 -6.16
C LYS A 148 22.98 21.40 -5.46
N ASN A 149 22.59 20.45 -4.61
CA ASN A 149 21.32 20.45 -3.88
C ASN A 149 21.31 21.46 -2.73
N GLU A 150 22.37 21.55 -1.91
CA GLU A 150 22.53 22.62 -0.91
C GLU A 150 22.50 24.02 -1.55
N LYS A 151 23.19 24.17 -2.70
CA LYS A 151 23.24 25.43 -3.45
C LYS A 151 21.91 25.81 -4.12
N LEU A 152 20.99 24.86 -4.30
CA LEU A 152 19.61 25.10 -4.75
C LEU A 152 18.70 25.52 -3.58
N GLU A 153 18.80 24.88 -2.41
CA GLU A 153 18.03 25.24 -1.21
C GLU A 153 18.39 26.64 -0.66
N ASP A 154 19.67 27.01 -0.70
CA ASP A 154 20.15 28.30 -0.16
C ASP A 154 19.93 29.50 -1.10
N LYS A 155 19.64 29.27 -2.38
CA LYS A 155 19.54 30.33 -3.40
C LYS A 155 18.13 30.92 -3.57
N HIS A 156 17.09 30.27 -3.02
CA HIS A 156 15.69 30.71 -3.16
C HIS A 156 15.16 31.34 -1.85
N SER A 157 14.78 32.62 -1.91
CA SER A 157 14.50 33.44 -0.72
C SER A 157 13.08 33.32 -0.16
N SER A 158 12.14 32.67 -0.85
CA SER A 158 10.77 32.51 -0.36
C SER A 158 10.54 31.12 0.22
N LEU A 159 9.95 31.06 1.42
CA LEU A 159 9.57 29.81 2.08
C LEU A 159 8.65 28.95 1.18
N ALA A 160 7.82 29.58 0.35
CA ALA A 160 6.94 28.91 -0.60
C ALA A 160 7.71 28.12 -1.67
N VAL A 161 8.81 28.67 -2.21
CA VAL A 161 9.65 27.96 -3.20
C VAL A 161 10.33 26.76 -2.55
N ARG A 162 10.86 26.91 -1.33
CA ARG A 162 11.46 25.80 -0.58
C ARG A 162 10.44 24.69 -0.28
N LEU A 163 9.22 25.08 0.12
CA LEU A 163 8.13 24.14 0.34
C LEU A 163 7.70 23.42 -0.94
N LEU A 164 7.64 24.09 -2.09
CA LEU A 164 7.29 23.43 -3.35
C LEU A 164 8.41 22.51 -3.86
N LEU A 165 9.68 22.92 -3.70
CA LEU A 165 10.82 22.11 -4.11
C LEU A 165 10.91 20.80 -3.30
N SER A 166 10.44 20.79 -2.05
CA SER A 166 10.41 19.58 -1.23
C SER A 166 9.43 18.52 -1.74
N PHE A 167 8.46 18.88 -2.59
CA PHE A 167 7.57 17.96 -3.30
C PHE A 167 8.06 17.58 -4.71
N SER A 168 9.18 18.16 -5.20
CA SER A 168 9.71 17.84 -6.53
C SER A 168 10.16 16.37 -6.61
N PHE A 169 9.62 15.63 -7.59
CA PHE A 169 10.01 14.23 -7.80
C PHE A 169 11.46 14.11 -8.25
N THR A 170 11.90 14.94 -9.20
CA THR A 170 13.26 14.89 -9.75
C THR A 170 14.32 15.18 -8.69
N TYR A 171 14.08 16.19 -7.87
CA TYR A 171 14.96 16.55 -6.75
C TYR A 171 15.04 15.41 -5.73
N ASN A 172 13.89 14.94 -5.22
CA ASN A 172 13.85 13.88 -4.21
C ASN A 172 14.37 12.53 -4.73
N TYR A 173 14.06 12.18 -5.98
CA TYR A 173 14.51 10.93 -6.61
C TYR A 173 16.03 10.90 -6.72
N SER A 174 16.65 11.99 -7.19
CA SER A 174 18.12 12.07 -7.30
C SER A 174 18.83 11.88 -5.96
N ARG A 175 18.20 12.34 -4.87
CA ARG A 175 18.70 12.17 -3.49
C ARG A 175 18.43 10.77 -2.95
N LEU A 176 17.34 10.13 -3.37
CA LEU A 176 17.00 8.76 -2.97
C LEU A 176 17.93 7.74 -3.63
N THR A 177 18.36 8.00 -4.87
CA THR A 177 19.31 7.15 -5.61
C THR A 177 20.76 7.54 -5.42
N ALA A 178 21.05 8.52 -4.56
CA ALA A 178 22.41 8.92 -4.27
C ALA A 178 23.18 7.75 -3.62
N PRO A 179 24.50 7.62 -3.87
CA PRO A 179 25.33 6.66 -3.17
C PRO A 179 25.23 6.85 -1.64
N SER A 180 25.43 5.77 -0.89
CA SER A 180 25.34 5.85 0.56
C SER A 180 26.60 6.51 1.14
N PRO A 181 26.46 7.36 2.18
CA PRO A 181 27.61 8.04 2.77
C PRO A 181 28.65 7.06 3.33
N PRO A 182 29.94 7.43 3.34
CA PRO A 182 31.00 6.56 3.84
C PRO A 182 30.73 6.09 5.28
N GLY A 183 30.76 4.77 5.49
CA GLY A 183 30.45 4.13 6.78
C GLY A 183 29.00 3.67 6.94
N SER A 184 28.22 3.62 5.86
CA SER A 184 26.91 2.95 5.80
C SER A 184 27.04 1.43 5.69
N PHE A 185 26.00 0.71 6.13
CA PHE A 185 25.91 -0.75 5.99
C PHE A 185 25.18 -1.15 4.71
N ASP A 186 25.82 -0.93 3.56
CA ASP A 186 25.17 -1.11 2.24
C ASP A 186 24.73 -2.55 1.99
N ALA A 187 25.56 -3.53 2.38
CA ALA A 187 25.19 -4.94 2.29
C ALA A 187 23.95 -5.27 3.14
N LEU A 188 23.83 -4.71 4.35
CA LEU A 188 22.65 -4.93 5.21
C LEU A 188 21.40 -4.23 4.65
N ASN A 189 21.57 -3.07 4.01
CA ASN A 189 20.50 -2.41 3.28
C ASN A 189 20.03 -3.27 2.10
N GLY A 190 20.96 -3.89 1.36
CA GLY A 190 20.62 -4.83 0.29
C GLY A 190 19.81 -6.04 0.78
N VAL A 191 20.24 -6.67 1.88
CA VAL A 191 19.49 -7.78 2.50
C VAL A 191 18.10 -7.33 2.94
N ARG A 192 17.98 -6.12 3.51
CA ARG A 192 16.68 -5.56 3.89
C ARG A 192 15.74 -5.39 2.69
N VAL A 193 16.25 -4.94 1.54
CA VAL A 193 15.44 -4.80 0.31
C VAL A 193 14.94 -6.15 -0.16
N ILE A 194 15.80 -7.18 -0.18
CA ILE A 194 15.41 -8.55 -0.57
C ILE A 194 14.37 -9.10 0.41
N ALA A 195 14.58 -8.94 1.72
CA ALA A 195 13.63 -9.37 2.73
C ALA A 195 12.27 -8.66 2.56
N MET A 196 12.26 -7.34 2.33
CA MET A 196 11.04 -6.57 2.09
C MET A 196 10.31 -7.04 0.83
N MET A 197 11.03 -7.37 -0.25
CA MET A 197 10.43 -7.92 -1.47
C MET A 197 9.72 -9.25 -1.20
N PHE A 198 10.33 -10.15 -0.42
CA PHE A 198 9.70 -11.42 -0.04
C PHE A 198 8.47 -11.21 0.85
N VAL A 199 8.55 -10.27 1.79
CA VAL A 199 7.41 -9.89 2.64
C VAL A 199 6.23 -9.38 1.79
N VAL A 200 6.48 -8.48 0.83
CA VAL A 200 5.44 -7.93 -0.05
C VAL A 200 4.78 -9.02 -0.89
N VAL A 201 5.58 -9.90 -1.50
CA VAL A 201 5.08 -11.04 -2.28
C VAL A 201 4.27 -12.00 -1.40
N GLY A 202 4.81 -12.38 -0.24
CA GLY A 202 4.14 -13.25 0.73
C GLY A 202 2.78 -12.71 1.17
N HIS A 203 2.71 -11.43 1.55
CA HIS A 203 1.46 -10.79 1.96
C HIS A 203 0.46 -10.68 0.81
N THR A 204 0.93 -10.39 -0.41
CA THR A 204 0.04 -10.31 -1.58
C THR A 204 -0.67 -11.64 -1.82
N PHE A 205 0.06 -12.76 -1.80
CA PHE A 205 -0.55 -14.08 -1.95
C PHE A 205 -1.36 -14.51 -0.72
N TYR A 206 -0.94 -14.12 0.50
CA TYR A 206 -1.71 -14.38 1.71
C TYR A 206 -3.08 -13.70 1.67
N PHE A 207 -3.13 -12.40 1.37
CA PHE A 207 -4.40 -11.69 1.28
C PHE A 207 -5.25 -12.20 0.12
N LEU A 208 -4.66 -12.59 -1.01
CA LEU A 208 -5.40 -13.27 -2.08
C LEU A 208 -6.01 -14.59 -1.59
N TRP A 209 -5.29 -15.36 -0.78
CA TRP A 209 -5.83 -16.60 -0.21
C TRP A 209 -6.98 -16.32 0.75
N ASP A 210 -6.80 -15.35 1.64
CA ASP A 210 -7.75 -15.02 2.70
C ASP A 210 -9.04 -14.38 2.16
N THR A 211 -8.93 -13.53 1.15
CA THR A 211 -10.07 -12.73 0.64
C THR A 211 -10.76 -13.30 -0.59
N MET A 212 -10.14 -14.21 -1.35
CA MET A 212 -10.71 -14.77 -2.56
C MET A 212 -11.34 -16.14 -2.30
N ALA A 213 -12.47 -16.42 -2.93
CA ALA A 213 -13.11 -17.74 -2.88
C ALA A 213 -12.22 -18.80 -3.58
N ILE A 214 -11.44 -19.54 -2.80
CA ILE A 214 -10.65 -20.67 -3.29
C ILE A 214 -11.60 -21.81 -3.62
N MET A 215 -11.77 -22.07 -4.92
CA MET A 215 -12.67 -23.13 -5.40
C MET A 215 -12.13 -24.54 -5.13
N ASN A 216 -10.81 -24.69 -4.91
CA ASN A 216 -10.18 -25.99 -4.67
C ASN A 216 -8.93 -25.87 -3.77
N PHE A 217 -9.09 -26.15 -2.47
CA PHE A 217 -7.99 -26.14 -1.50
C PHE A 217 -6.87 -27.14 -1.83
N GLN A 218 -7.18 -28.26 -2.47
CA GLN A 218 -6.18 -29.26 -2.83
C GLN A 218 -5.22 -28.73 -3.91
N THR A 219 -5.74 -28.00 -4.90
CA THR A 219 -4.90 -27.34 -5.91
C THR A 219 -3.96 -26.32 -5.29
N VAL A 220 -4.41 -25.60 -4.25
CA VAL A 220 -3.54 -24.63 -3.56
C VAL A 220 -2.46 -25.32 -2.74
N ALA A 221 -2.81 -26.41 -2.04
CA ALA A 221 -1.84 -27.23 -1.30
C ALA A 221 -0.78 -27.87 -2.22
N GLU A 222 -1.16 -28.30 -3.42
CA GLU A 222 -0.23 -28.81 -4.43
C GLU A 222 0.62 -27.69 -5.03
N THR A 223 0.04 -26.51 -5.29
CA THR A 223 0.76 -25.34 -5.78
C THR A 223 1.79 -24.83 -4.78
N ALA A 224 1.47 -24.86 -3.47
CA ALA A 224 2.37 -24.46 -2.41
C ALA A 224 3.64 -25.33 -2.32
N LYS A 225 3.59 -26.57 -2.80
CA LYS A 225 4.75 -27.49 -2.84
C LYS A 225 5.68 -27.23 -4.03
N LEU A 226 5.25 -26.43 -5.01
CA LEU A 226 6.09 -26.12 -6.16
C LEU A 226 7.26 -25.24 -5.73
N PHE A 227 8.46 -25.54 -6.23
CA PHE A 227 9.67 -24.77 -5.94
C PHE A 227 9.51 -23.27 -6.19
N ARG A 228 8.77 -22.89 -7.24
CA ARG A 228 8.50 -21.48 -7.59
C ARG A 228 7.65 -20.76 -6.53
N PHE A 229 6.78 -21.49 -5.84
CA PHE A 229 5.92 -20.94 -4.79
C PHE A 229 6.63 -20.87 -3.43
N GLN A 230 7.78 -21.52 -3.29
CA GLN A 230 8.57 -21.47 -2.06
C GLN A 230 9.05 -20.05 -1.72
N ILE A 231 9.17 -19.15 -2.72
CA ILE A 231 9.46 -17.73 -2.50
C ILE A 231 8.33 -17.05 -1.71
N VAL A 232 7.07 -17.43 -1.99
CA VAL A 232 5.88 -16.91 -1.28
C VAL A 232 5.89 -17.39 0.17
N VAL A 233 6.17 -18.69 0.37
CA VAL A 233 6.26 -19.30 1.71
C VAL A 233 7.44 -18.70 2.50
N ALA A 234 8.57 -18.46 1.85
CA ALA A 234 9.72 -17.79 2.44
C ALA A 234 9.40 -16.37 2.90
N GLY A 235 8.40 -15.70 2.30
CA GLY A 235 7.91 -14.39 2.71
C GLY A 235 7.49 -14.31 4.18
N PHE A 236 6.87 -15.37 4.73
CA PHE A 236 6.47 -15.42 6.14
C PHE A 236 7.68 -15.42 7.09
N TYR A 237 8.74 -16.14 6.72
CA TYR A 237 9.98 -16.21 7.50
C TYR A 237 10.89 -14.98 7.27
N ALA A 238 10.78 -14.33 6.11
CA ALA A 238 11.54 -13.13 5.78
C ALA A 238 11.17 -11.93 6.68
N VAL A 239 9.97 -11.94 7.27
CA VAL A 239 9.52 -10.93 8.25
C VAL A 239 10.46 -10.85 9.45
N ASP A 240 10.91 -11.99 9.99
CA ASP A 240 11.82 -12.04 11.14
C ASP A 240 13.17 -11.40 10.81
N THR A 241 13.70 -11.72 9.62
CA THR A 241 14.96 -11.14 9.13
C THR A 241 14.83 -9.62 8.95
N PHE A 242 13.71 -9.17 8.38
CA PHE A 242 13.43 -7.75 8.20
C PHE A 242 13.36 -7.00 9.54
N PHE A 243 12.63 -7.53 10.53
CA PHE A 243 12.51 -6.91 11.84
C PHE A 243 13.83 -6.94 12.62
N PHE A 244 14.57 -8.04 12.56
CA PHE A 244 15.88 -8.14 13.20
C PHE A 244 16.86 -7.09 12.65
N LEU A 245 17.01 -7.00 11.32
CA LEU A 245 17.89 -6.01 10.69
C LEU A 245 17.44 -4.57 10.90
N SER A 246 16.13 -4.33 10.97
CA SER A 246 15.57 -3.01 11.26
C SER A 246 15.84 -2.61 12.72
N GLY A 247 15.65 -3.52 13.67
CA GLY A 247 15.96 -3.31 15.08
C GLY A 247 17.46 -3.11 15.33
N PHE A 248 18.30 -3.93 14.70
CA PHE A 248 19.76 -3.83 14.80
C PHE A 248 20.27 -2.47 14.34
N LEU A 249 19.85 -1.99 13.17
CA LEU A 249 20.30 -0.70 12.65
C LEU A 249 19.84 0.47 13.55
N VAL A 250 18.62 0.41 14.05
CA VAL A 250 18.08 1.41 14.98
C VAL A 250 18.90 1.43 16.27
N ALA A 251 19.18 0.26 16.86
CA ALA A 251 19.97 0.14 18.07
C ALA A 251 21.41 0.63 17.86
N TYR A 252 22.04 0.27 16.73
CA TYR A 252 23.39 0.72 16.38
C TYR A 252 23.45 2.26 16.25
N LEU A 253 22.53 2.86 15.49
CA LEU A 253 22.47 4.31 15.32
C LEU A 253 22.18 5.03 16.64
N PHE A 254 21.31 4.45 17.47
CA PHE A 254 21.03 4.98 18.80
C PHE A 254 22.28 4.98 19.70
N ILE A 255 23.03 3.88 19.75
CA ILE A 255 24.27 3.79 20.52
C ILE A 255 25.34 4.77 19.98
N LYS A 256 25.45 4.92 18.66
CA LYS A 256 26.35 5.88 18.02
C LYS A 256 26.02 7.32 18.41
N GLU A 257 24.73 7.67 18.41
CA GLU A 257 24.24 8.99 18.82
C GLU A 257 24.49 9.25 20.32
N LEU A 258 24.26 8.25 21.17
CA LEU A 258 24.54 8.33 22.60
C LEU A 258 26.03 8.57 22.87
N LYS A 259 26.92 7.89 22.13
CA LYS A 259 28.37 8.11 22.25
C LYS A 259 28.78 9.52 21.85
N SER A 260 28.08 10.13 20.88
CA SER A 260 28.40 11.48 20.40
C SER A 260 27.81 12.60 21.25
N LYS A 261 26.57 12.45 21.75
CA LYS A 261 25.81 13.54 22.39
C LYS A 261 25.49 13.31 23.88
N GLY A 262 25.83 12.14 24.42
CA GLY A 262 25.48 11.75 25.78
C GLY A 262 24.00 11.35 25.93
N MET A 263 23.68 10.71 27.05
CA MET A 263 22.33 10.23 27.35
C MET A 263 21.54 11.29 28.13
N SER A 264 20.50 11.85 27.50
CA SER A 264 19.50 12.67 28.18
C SER A 264 18.11 12.10 27.92
N VAL A 265 17.24 12.14 28.93
CA VAL A 265 15.82 11.74 28.82
C VAL A 265 15.13 12.49 27.67
N LYS A 266 15.49 13.77 27.47
CA LYS A 266 14.99 14.58 26.36
C LYS A 266 15.36 14.01 24.99
N THR A 267 16.59 13.54 24.83
CA THR A 267 17.07 12.92 23.57
C THR A 267 16.31 11.62 23.28
N MET A 268 16.03 10.82 24.32
CA MET A 268 15.27 9.57 24.17
C MET A 268 13.82 9.84 23.76
N VAL A 269 13.13 10.76 24.44
CA VAL A 269 11.73 11.14 24.09
C VAL A 269 11.67 11.71 22.67
N MET A 270 12.61 12.59 22.32
CA MET A 270 12.67 13.20 20.99
C MET A 270 12.91 12.16 19.88
N PHE A 271 13.70 11.12 20.15
CA PHE A 271 13.91 10.00 19.23
C PHE A 271 12.61 9.25 18.92
N TYR A 272 11.85 8.84 19.96
CA TYR A 272 10.58 8.14 19.77
C TYR A 272 9.52 9.03 19.11
N PHE A 273 9.49 10.32 19.46
CA PHE A 273 8.59 11.29 18.84
C PHE A 273 8.84 11.42 17.34
N HIS A 274 10.09 11.63 16.92
CA HIS A 274 10.45 11.68 15.50
C HIS A 274 10.11 10.38 14.77
N ARG A 275 10.31 9.22 15.42
CA ARG A 275 9.96 7.93 14.85
C ARG A 275 8.46 7.81 14.60
N PHE A 276 7.63 8.21 15.56
CA PHE A 276 6.17 8.19 15.42
C PHE A 276 5.72 9.13 14.30
N TYR A 277 6.13 10.40 14.33
CA TYR A 277 5.73 11.39 13.31
C TYR A 277 6.20 11.03 11.89
N ARG A 278 7.31 10.29 11.74
CA ARG A 278 7.80 9.84 10.44
C ARG A 278 7.00 8.65 9.86
N LEU A 279 6.56 7.72 10.72
CA LEU A 279 5.92 6.46 10.28
C LEU A 279 4.40 6.59 10.16
N THR A 280 3.78 7.29 11.10
CA THR A 280 2.32 7.37 11.24
C THR A 280 1.62 7.96 10.01
N PRO A 281 2.08 9.06 9.38
CA PRO A 281 1.38 9.65 8.22
C PRO A 281 1.26 8.67 7.05
N SER A 282 2.35 7.96 6.76
CA SER A 282 2.40 6.98 5.67
C SER A 282 1.48 5.79 5.94
N LEU A 283 1.47 5.28 7.18
CA LEU A 283 0.62 4.17 7.59
C LEU A 283 -0.86 4.55 7.52
N ILE A 284 -1.22 5.72 8.05
CA ILE A 284 -2.59 6.24 8.02
C ILE A 284 -3.06 6.38 6.57
N MET A 285 -2.22 6.94 5.69
CA MET A 285 -2.56 7.08 4.27
C MET A 285 -2.78 5.72 3.59
N GLY A 286 -1.92 4.74 3.88
CA GLY A 286 -2.05 3.38 3.33
C GLY A 286 -3.31 2.66 3.81
N MET A 287 -3.61 2.74 5.11
CA MET A 287 -4.84 2.18 5.68
C MET A 287 -6.08 2.83 5.06
N PHE A 288 -6.11 4.15 4.91
CA PHE A 288 -7.24 4.82 4.26
C PHE A 288 -7.39 4.44 2.80
N PHE A 289 -6.29 4.33 2.04
CA PHE A 289 -6.36 3.83 0.67
C PHE A 289 -6.97 2.43 0.63
N PHE A 290 -6.52 1.54 1.51
CA PHE A 290 -7.03 0.18 1.60
C PHE A 290 -8.53 0.14 1.96
N TYR A 291 -8.97 0.79 3.03
CA TYR A 291 -10.35 0.67 3.51
C TYR A 291 -11.35 1.54 2.74
N LEU A 292 -10.97 2.74 2.30
CA LEU A 292 -11.90 3.71 1.72
C LEU A 292 -11.85 3.78 0.19
N ILE A 293 -10.77 3.35 -0.47
CA ILE A 293 -10.64 3.47 -1.93
C ILE A 293 -10.76 2.11 -2.62
N THR A 294 -10.15 1.05 -2.07
CA THR A 294 -10.20 -0.29 -2.72
C THR A 294 -11.61 -0.83 -2.95
N PRO A 295 -12.63 -0.58 -2.10
CA PRO A 295 -13.98 -1.02 -2.40
C PRO A 295 -14.43 -0.42 -3.74
N TYR A 296 -14.09 0.83 -4.03
CA TYR A 296 -14.55 1.49 -5.24
C TYR A 296 -13.84 1.05 -6.53
N TRP A 297 -12.62 0.51 -6.43
CA TRP A 297 -11.82 0.11 -7.61
C TRP A 297 -12.19 -1.26 -8.19
N SER A 298 -12.87 -2.12 -7.42
CA SER A 298 -13.23 -3.47 -7.86
C SER A 298 -14.74 -3.70 -7.73
N ASN A 299 -15.35 -4.18 -8.82
CA ASN A 299 -16.72 -4.70 -8.81
C ASN A 299 -16.66 -6.23 -8.91
N GLY A 300 -17.13 -6.94 -7.89
CA GLY A 300 -17.14 -8.41 -7.88
C GLY A 300 -17.44 -9.00 -6.50
N PRO A 301 -17.73 -10.31 -6.40
CA PRO A 301 -18.17 -10.95 -5.16
C PRO A 301 -17.13 -10.92 -4.04
N CYS A 302 -15.84 -10.85 -4.37
CA CYS A 302 -14.73 -10.69 -3.42
C CYS A 302 -14.21 -9.24 -3.35
N SER A 303 -14.95 -8.26 -3.89
CA SER A 303 -14.64 -6.85 -3.65
C SER A 303 -14.80 -6.55 -2.16
N SER A 304 -13.96 -5.69 -1.60
CA SER A 304 -14.11 -5.17 -0.23
C SER A 304 -15.42 -4.39 -0.02
N ARG A 305 -16.23 -4.19 -1.07
CA ARG A 305 -17.64 -3.77 -0.96
C ARG A 305 -18.56 -4.84 -0.35
N ASN A 306 -18.15 -6.12 -0.38
CA ASN A 306 -18.99 -7.29 -0.09
C ASN A 306 -18.42 -8.22 0.99
N LEU A 307 -17.30 -7.82 1.61
CA LEU A 307 -16.63 -8.48 2.75
C LEU A 307 -16.74 -7.57 3.97
#